data_AF-A0A9P6VTW9-F1
#
_entry.id   AF-A0A9P6VTW9-F1
#
_cell.length_a   1.000
_cell.length_b   1.000
_cell.length_c   1.000
_cell.angle_alpha   90.00
_cell.angle_beta   90.00
_cell.angle_gamma   90.00
#
_symmetry.space_group_name_H-M   'P 1'
#
loop_
_entity.id
_entity.type
_entity.pdbx_description
1 polymer ?
#
loop_
_entity_poly.entity_id
_entity_poly.type
_entity_poly.pdbx_seq_one_letter_code
_entity_poly.pdbx_strand_id
1 'polypeptide(L)'
;SLPLSDWNTKLDSLSLVTGDTSYKSTFARVVRLEASCFLADGTPCICEALIKAGLTDLALKHILHYWGSMIDAGADTFFKCWIPSQPRFSPYGAFSSQSFCHAWSCTPALLLQQLGMQ
;
A
#
# COMPACT_ATOMS: atom_id res chain seq x y z
N SER A 1 4.35 3.86 -18.44
CA SER A 1 5.09 2.70 -17.93
C SER A 1 5.53 3.00 -16.52
N LEU A 2 5.25 2.11 -15.56
CA LEU A 2 5.76 2.26 -14.19
C LEU A 2 7.29 2.00 -14.19
N PRO A 3 8.11 2.83 -13.53
CA PRO A 3 9.56 2.63 -13.47
C PRO A 3 9.97 1.29 -12.81
N LEU A 4 11.15 0.78 -13.20
CA LEU A 4 11.73 -0.50 -12.73
C LEU A 4 11.92 -0.58 -11.21
N SER A 5 12.07 0.56 -10.53
CA SER A 5 12.09 0.67 -9.06
C SER A 5 10.85 0.08 -8.40
N ASP A 6 9.71 0.19 -9.09
CA ASP A 6 8.39 -0.10 -8.54
C ASP A 6 8.13 -1.61 -8.56
N TRP A 7 8.63 -2.29 -9.59
CA TRP A 7 8.58 -3.74 -9.69
C TRP A 7 9.42 -4.42 -8.62
N ASN A 8 10.62 -3.89 -8.36
CA ASN A 8 11.48 -4.42 -7.30
C ASN A 8 10.81 -4.26 -5.93
N THR A 9 10.18 -3.12 -5.69
CA THR A 9 9.42 -2.84 -4.46
C THR A 9 8.28 -3.85 -4.26
N LYS A 10 7.52 -4.15 -5.32
CA LYS A 10 6.42 -5.12 -5.24
C LYS A 10 6.90 -6.54 -4.98
N LEU A 11 7.94 -6.98 -5.70
CA LEU A 11 8.56 -8.29 -5.52
C LEU A 11 9.19 -8.45 -4.13
N ASP A 12 9.82 -7.39 -3.64
CA ASP A 12 10.35 -7.32 -2.28
C ASP A 12 9.24 -7.55 -1.26
N SER A 13 8.14 -6.79 -1.33
CA SER A 13 7.00 -6.95 -0.39
C SER A 13 6.37 -8.35 -0.43
N LEU A 14 6.23 -8.94 -1.62
CA LEU A 14 5.66 -10.29 -1.78
C LEU A 14 6.53 -11.34 -1.10
N SER A 15 7.86 -11.26 -1.26
CA SER A 15 8.80 -12.20 -0.64
C SER A 15 8.80 -12.15 0.89
N LEU A 16 8.42 -11.00 1.48
CA LEU A 16 8.24 -10.87 2.93
C LEU A 16 6.96 -11.54 3.39
N VAL A 17 5.87 -11.32 2.65
CA VAL A 17 4.55 -11.87 2.95
C VAL A 17 4.56 -13.40 2.86
N THR A 18 5.27 -13.97 1.88
CA THR A 18 5.35 -15.43 1.66
C THR A 18 6.40 -16.14 2.52
N GLY A 19 7.19 -15.40 3.31
CA GLY A 19 8.19 -15.98 4.22
C GLY A 19 9.49 -16.45 3.56
N ASP A 20 9.79 -15.96 2.35
CA ASP A 20 10.94 -16.42 1.54
C ASP A 20 12.25 -15.68 1.91
N THR A 21 12.28 -14.96 3.03
CA THR A 21 13.40 -14.08 3.42
C THR A 21 13.75 -14.15 4.90
N SER A 22 15.03 -13.94 5.20
CA SER A 22 15.55 -13.81 6.57
C SER A 22 15.24 -12.43 7.16
N TYR A 23 14.90 -12.38 8.45
CA TYR A 23 14.55 -11.16 9.21
C TYR A 23 15.46 -9.94 8.96
N LYS A 24 16.79 -10.14 8.83
CA LYS A 24 17.73 -9.03 8.54
C LYS A 24 17.63 -8.49 7.12
N SER A 25 17.37 -9.36 6.13
CA SER A 25 17.13 -8.90 4.75
C SER A 25 15.74 -8.30 4.61
N THR A 26 14.77 -8.77 5.41
CA THR A 26 13.44 -8.20 5.54
C THR A 26 13.48 -6.74 5.96
N PHE A 27 14.19 -6.40 7.03
CA PHE A 27 14.29 -5.02 7.50
C PHE A 27 14.94 -4.09 6.47
N ALA A 28 16.05 -4.51 5.85
CA ALA A 28 16.73 -3.72 4.82
C ALA A 28 15.84 -3.51 3.57
N ARG A 29 15.02 -4.49 3.20
CA ARG A 29 14.06 -4.37 2.10
C ARG A 29 12.90 -3.45 2.49
N VAL A 30 12.36 -3.57 3.70
CA VAL A 30 11.32 -2.67 4.22
C VAL A 30 11.74 -1.20 4.19
N VAL A 31 12.96 -0.88 4.64
CA VAL A 31 13.51 0.49 4.57
C VAL A 31 13.62 0.98 3.12
N ARG A 32 13.85 0.08 2.17
CA ARG A 32 13.86 0.38 0.73
C ARG A 32 12.45 0.59 0.15
N LEU A 33 11.44 -0.08 0.71
CA LEU A 33 10.03 0.08 0.34
C LEU A 33 9.48 1.45 0.74
N GLU A 34 9.87 1.98 1.92
CA GLU A 34 9.51 3.34 2.36
C GLU A 34 9.92 4.42 1.35
N ALA A 35 11.09 4.25 0.73
CA ALA A 35 11.61 5.20 -0.25
C ALA A 35 10.88 5.15 -1.61
N SER A 36 10.08 4.12 -1.86
CA SER A 36 9.61 3.77 -3.20
C SER A 36 8.08 3.77 -3.36
N CYS A 37 7.30 3.74 -2.27
CA CYS A 37 5.87 3.45 -2.39
C CYS A 37 4.94 4.66 -2.23
N PHE A 38 4.60 5.25 -3.39
CA PHE A 38 3.40 6.09 -3.58
C PHE A 38 2.49 5.52 -4.67
N LEU A 39 2.59 4.22 -4.96
CA LEU A 39 1.80 3.57 -5.99
C LEU A 39 0.68 2.73 -5.42
N ALA A 40 -0.46 2.91 -6.06
CA ALA A 40 -1.75 2.56 -5.53
C ALA A 40 -2.09 1.07 -5.47
N ASP A 41 -1.26 0.22 -6.07
CA ASP A 41 -1.49 -1.22 -6.22
C ASP A 41 -0.59 -2.06 -5.29
N GLY A 42 0.37 -1.44 -4.58
CA GLY A 42 1.33 -2.11 -3.70
C GLY A 42 1.15 -1.83 -2.20
N THR A 43 0.35 -0.82 -1.84
CA THR A 43 0.15 -0.38 -0.46
C THR A 43 -0.34 -1.49 0.49
N PRO A 44 -1.27 -2.39 0.08
CA PRO A 44 -1.70 -3.52 0.91
C PRO A 44 -0.54 -4.42 1.37
N CYS A 45 0.31 -4.85 0.42
CA CYS A 45 1.40 -5.79 0.68
C CYS A 45 2.48 -5.20 1.59
N ILE A 46 2.70 -3.89 1.49
CA ILE A 46 3.72 -3.20 2.31
C ILE A 46 3.25 -3.07 3.75
N CYS A 47 1.98 -2.71 3.98
CA CYS A 47 1.44 -2.64 5.32
C CYS A 47 1.47 -4.01 6.01
N GLU A 48 1.11 -5.08 5.29
CA GLU A 48 1.20 -6.44 5.81
C GLU A 48 2.65 -6.86 6.13
N ALA A 49 3.60 -6.53 5.24
CA ALA A 49 5.02 -6.79 5.47
C ALA A 49 5.55 -6.03 6.70
N LEU A 50 5.14 -4.77 6.90
CA LEU A 50 5.48 -3.97 8.07
C LEU A 50 4.95 -4.59 9.37
N ILE A 51 3.70 -5.07 9.37
CA ILE A 51 3.10 -5.76 10.52
C ILE A 51 3.88 -7.05 10.82
N LYS A 52 4.17 -7.87 9.81
CA LYS A 52 4.95 -9.11 9.97
C LYS A 52 6.38 -8.85 10.47
N ALA A 53 6.96 -7.71 10.13
CA ALA A 53 8.28 -7.28 10.62
C ALA A 53 8.25 -6.71 12.05
N GLY A 54 7.08 -6.58 12.67
CA GLY A 54 6.91 -5.96 14.00
C GLY A 54 6.91 -4.43 13.99
N LEU A 55 6.84 -3.80 12.81
CA LEU A 55 6.84 -2.34 12.63
C LEU A 55 5.40 -1.81 12.55
N THR A 56 4.60 -2.09 13.58
CA THR A 56 3.16 -1.81 13.61
C THR A 56 2.83 -0.32 13.55
N ASP A 57 3.60 0.53 14.23
CA ASP A 57 3.39 1.99 14.22
C ASP A 57 3.58 2.57 12.83
N LEU A 58 4.57 2.04 12.10
CA LEU A 58 4.86 2.47 10.75
C LEU A 58 3.79 1.97 9.77
N ALA A 59 3.34 0.72 9.93
CA ALA A 59 2.21 0.18 9.19
C ALA A 59 0.97 1.05 9.38
N LEU A 60 0.65 1.41 10.63
CA LEU A 60 -0.49 2.27 10.95
C LEU A 60 -0.35 3.65 10.31
N LYS A 61 0.84 4.26 10.38
CA LYS A 61 1.11 5.55 9.73
C LYS A 61 0.88 5.49 8.22
N HIS A 62 1.30 4.42 7.56
CA HIS A 62 1.03 4.20 6.14
C HIS A 62 -0.47 4.03 5.85
N ILE A 63 -1.17 3.27 6.69
CA ILE A 63 -2.62 3.07 6.55
C ILE A 63 -3.36 4.41 6.65
N LEU A 64 -3.08 5.17 7.71
CA LEU A 64 -3.70 6.47 7.95
C LEU A 64 -3.36 7.47 6.84
N HIS A 65 -2.10 7.50 6.37
CA HIS A 65 -1.71 8.43 5.31
C HIS A 65 -2.38 8.10 3.97
N TYR A 66 -2.28 6.86 3.50
CA TYR A 66 -2.75 6.50 2.16
C TYR A 66 -4.28 6.47 2.09
N TRP A 67 -4.95 5.73 2.97
CA TRP A 67 -6.41 5.66 2.95
C TRP A 67 -7.07 6.91 3.55
N GLY A 68 -6.45 7.55 4.55
CA GLY A 68 -6.93 8.83 5.05
C GLY A 68 -6.91 9.92 3.99
N SER A 69 -5.89 9.96 3.13
CA SER A 69 -5.88 10.91 2.02
C SER A 69 -6.99 10.71 0.99
N MET A 70 -7.54 9.48 0.84
CA MET A 70 -8.75 9.27 0.03
C MET A 70 -9.97 9.86 0.73
N ILE A 71 -10.09 9.68 2.05
CA ILE A 71 -11.18 10.24 2.86
C ILE A 71 -11.14 11.78 2.81
N ASP A 72 -9.95 12.37 2.97
CA ASP A 72 -9.76 13.83 2.88
C ASP A 72 -10.12 14.38 1.50
N ALA A 73 -9.99 13.56 0.44
CA ALA A 73 -10.42 13.89 -0.91
C ALA A 73 -11.93 13.72 -1.15
N GLY A 74 -12.70 13.34 -0.13
CA GLY A 74 -14.15 13.15 -0.18
C GLY A 74 -14.58 11.77 -0.71
N ALA A 75 -13.74 10.75 -0.57
CA ALA A 75 -14.09 9.39 -0.98
C ALA A 75 -15.08 8.73 0.00
N ASP A 76 -16.26 8.36 -0.48
CA ASP A 76 -17.19 7.50 0.26
C ASP A 76 -16.78 6.01 0.22
N THR A 77 -16.00 5.63 -0.79
CA THR A 77 -15.52 4.26 -1.03
C THR A 77 -14.06 4.27 -1.49
N PHE A 78 -13.32 3.18 -1.24
CA PHE A 78 -11.91 3.13 -1.62
C PHE A 78 -11.69 2.92 -3.12
N PHE A 79 -10.84 3.76 -3.70
CA PHE A 79 -10.56 3.79 -5.13
C PHE A 79 -9.62 2.65 -5.53
N LYS A 80 -9.80 2.14 -6.76
CA LYS A 80 -8.93 1.11 -7.34
C LYS A 80 -7.46 1.51 -7.34
N CYS A 81 -7.20 2.77 -7.65
CA CYS A 81 -5.89 3.35 -7.66
C CYS A 81 -5.99 4.79 -7.13
N TRP A 82 -5.01 5.23 -6.35
CA TRP A 82 -4.94 6.53 -5.73
C TRP A 82 -3.49 6.96 -5.62
N ILE A 83 -3.21 8.17 -6.11
CA ILE A 83 -1.93 8.84 -5.92
C ILE A 83 -2.30 10.21 -5.36
N PRO A 84 -2.04 10.51 -4.07
CA PRO A 84 -2.46 11.77 -3.46
C PRO A 84 -1.95 13.01 -4.21
N SER A 85 -0.74 12.93 -4.78
CA SER A 85 -0.15 14.01 -5.59
C SER A 85 -0.74 14.13 -7.00
N GLN A 86 -1.45 13.11 -7.48
CA GLN A 86 -2.09 13.08 -8.80
C GLN A 86 -3.50 12.46 -8.72
N PRO A 87 -4.50 13.16 -8.14
CA PRO A 87 -5.84 12.59 -7.89
C PRO A 87 -6.59 12.11 -9.13
N ARG A 88 -6.25 12.63 -10.31
CA ARG A 88 -6.83 12.22 -11.60
C ARG A 88 -6.05 11.14 -12.33
N PHE A 89 -5.01 10.58 -11.70
CA PHE A 89 -4.23 9.52 -12.29
C PHE A 89 -5.11 8.29 -12.52
N SER A 90 -5.03 7.74 -13.72
CA SER A 90 -5.61 6.45 -14.07
C SER A 90 -4.58 5.63 -14.82
N PRO A 91 -4.36 4.37 -14.42
CA PRO A 91 -3.44 3.48 -15.14
C PRO A 91 -3.92 3.18 -16.57
N TYR A 92 -5.19 3.47 -16.88
CA TYR A 92 -5.79 3.27 -18.19
C TYR A 92 -5.74 4.53 -19.07
N GLY A 93 -5.12 5.62 -18.61
CA GLY A 93 -5.01 6.87 -19.35
C GLY A 93 -6.29 7.71 -19.39
N ALA A 94 -7.44 7.15 -19.00
CA ALA A 94 -8.69 7.86 -18.85
C ALA A 94 -9.18 7.78 -17.39
N PHE A 95 -9.37 8.94 -16.75
CA PHE A 95 -9.88 9.03 -15.38
C PHE A 95 -11.29 8.44 -15.23
N SER A 96 -12.13 8.55 -16.27
CA SER A 96 -13.46 7.95 -16.31
C SER A 96 -13.46 6.42 -16.22
N SER A 97 -12.34 5.78 -16.57
CA SER A 97 -12.17 4.32 -16.51
C SER A 97 -11.70 3.83 -15.13
N GLN A 98 -11.51 4.74 -14.17
CA GLN A 98 -11.20 4.41 -12.78
C GLN A 98 -12.42 3.79 -12.10
N SER A 99 -12.21 2.74 -11.30
CA SER A 99 -13.22 2.28 -10.36
C SER A 99 -13.02 3.00 -9.03
N PHE A 100 -14.05 3.70 -8.56
CA PHE A 100 -14.06 4.43 -7.28
C PHE A 100 -14.55 3.58 -6.11
N CYS A 101 -14.97 2.34 -6.36
CA CYS A 101 -15.33 1.37 -5.34
C CYS A 101 -14.73 0.02 -5.75
N HIS A 102 -13.54 -0.28 -5.22
CA HIS A 102 -12.80 -1.47 -5.64
C HIS A 102 -12.39 -2.33 -4.44
N ALA A 103 -12.78 -3.61 -4.48
CA ALA A 103 -12.66 -4.52 -3.35
C ALA A 103 -11.20 -4.74 -2.90
N TRP A 104 -10.22 -4.76 -3.82
CA TRP A 104 -8.82 -4.93 -3.40
C TRP A 104 -8.31 -3.78 -2.52
N SER A 105 -9.02 -2.65 -2.46
CA SER A 105 -8.62 -1.46 -1.71
C SER A 105 -9.18 -1.48 -0.29
N CYS A 106 -9.96 -2.49 0.09
CA CYS A 106 -10.53 -2.64 1.43
C CYS A 106 -9.59 -3.32 2.44
N THR A 107 -8.30 -3.46 2.10
CA THR A 107 -7.28 -4.07 2.98
C THR A 107 -7.17 -3.45 4.37
N PRO A 108 -7.42 -2.15 4.63
CA PRO A 108 -7.36 -1.59 5.97
C PRO A 108 -8.25 -2.30 6.97
N ALA A 109 -9.41 -2.79 6.54
CA ALA A 109 -10.33 -3.52 7.43
C ALA A 109 -9.65 -4.76 8.03
N LEU A 110 -8.87 -5.49 7.23
CA LEU A 110 -8.10 -6.65 7.69
C LEU A 110 -6.88 -6.22 8.54
N LEU A 111 -6.14 -5.21 8.08
CA LEU A 111 -4.90 -4.78 8.72
C LEU A 111 -5.16 -4.14 10.10
N LEU A 112 -6.21 -3.35 10.25
CA LEU A 112 -6.60 -2.75 11.53
C LEU A 112 -7.04 -3.80 12.55
N GLN A 113 -7.69 -4.87 12.09
CA GLN A 113 -7.99 -6.01 12.96
C GLN A 113 -6.71 -6.73 13.43
N GLN A 114 -5.73 -6.93 12.53
CA GLN A 114 -4.43 -7.51 12.90
C GLN A 114 -3.65 -6.64 13.89
N LEU A 115 -3.86 -5.32 13.84
CA LEU A 115 -3.28 -4.34 14.79
C LEU A 115 -4.06 -4.24 16.11
N GLY A 116 -5.22 -4.92 16.25
CA GLY A 116 -6.04 -4.88 17.46
C GLY A 116 -6.81 -3.58 17.68
N MET A 117 -7.14 -2.86 16.61
CA MET A 117 -7.78 -1.53 16.66
C MET A 117 -9.31 -1.55 16.47
N GLN A 118 -10.02 -2.54 17.04
CA GLN A 118 -11.50 -2.66 16.93
C GLN A 118 -12.20 -2.56 18.29
#